data_AF-A0A4V6E883-F1
#
_entry.id   AF-A0A4V6E883-F1
#
_cell.length_a   1.000
_cell.length_b   1.000
_cell.length_c   1.000
_cell.angle_alpha   90.00
_cell.angle_beta   90.00
_cell.angle_gamma   90.00
#
_symmetry.space_group_name_H-M   'P 1'
#
loop_
_entity.id
_entity.type
_entity.pdbx_description
1 polymer ?
#
loop_
_entity_poly.entity_id
_entity_poly.type
_entity_poly.pdbx_seq_one_letter_code
_entity_poly.pdbx_strand_id
1 'polypeptide(L)'
;MGLFLAASVSGCLDKLPDGITGDGDTDGKSSQSRQIVITYDEALTARDDATVARGEGITAFNEDAYAVAIDAIETALSGYEEAEDGFAEAADLANEIQKETAADICETAVDETAF
;
A
#
# COMPACT_ATOMS: atom_id res chain seq x y z
N MET A 1 16.13 -19.28 -12.57
CA MET A 1 15.38 -19.29 -11.29
C MET A 1 15.77 -18.04 -10.53
N GLY A 2 15.09 -16.93 -10.80
CA GLY A 2 15.29 -15.68 -10.08
C GLY A 2 14.44 -15.71 -8.82
N LEU A 3 15.08 -15.55 -7.67
CA LEU A 3 14.42 -15.40 -6.38
C LEU A 3 13.73 -14.03 -6.39
N PHE A 4 12.45 -13.98 -6.74
CA PHE A 4 11.63 -12.79 -6.51
C PHE A 4 11.36 -12.73 -5.00
N LEU A 5 12.09 -11.87 -4.30
CA LEU A 5 11.76 -11.53 -2.91
C LEU A 5 10.43 -10.79 -2.95
N ALA A 6 9.37 -11.45 -2.49
CA ALA A 6 8.12 -10.79 -2.16
C ALA A 6 8.43 -9.72 -1.10
N ALA A 7 8.29 -8.46 -1.47
CA ALA A 7 8.68 -7.35 -0.62
C ALA A 7 7.54 -7.02 0.35
N SER A 8 7.13 -7.97 1.21
CA SER A 8 6.07 -7.69 2.18
C SER A 8 6.56 -6.72 3.25
N VAL A 9 5.67 -5.79 3.61
CA VAL A 9 5.92 -4.78 4.66
C VAL A 9 5.34 -5.21 6.00
N SER A 10 4.93 -6.48 6.14
CA SER A 10 4.35 -7.06 7.37
C SER A 10 5.12 -6.69 8.66
N GLY A 11 6.45 -6.62 8.61
CA GLY A 11 7.28 -6.22 9.76
C GLY A 11 7.16 -4.76 10.20
N CYS A 12 6.51 -3.90 9.41
CA CYS A 12 6.15 -2.54 9.81
C CYS A 12 4.89 -2.51 10.68
N LEU A 13 3.95 -3.45 10.50
CA LEU A 13 2.76 -3.56 11.37
C LEU A 13 3.15 -3.88 12.81
N ASP A 14 4.13 -4.77 13.02
CA ASP A 14 4.63 -5.15 14.36
C ASP A 14 5.32 -4.01 15.12
N LYS A 15 5.68 -2.92 14.42
CA LYS A 15 6.33 -1.74 15.01
C LYS A 15 5.37 -0.58 15.24
N LEU A 16 4.14 -0.67 14.73
CA LEU A 16 3.12 0.32 15.03
C LEU A 16 2.67 0.12 16.49
N PRO A 17 2.66 1.17 17.32
CA PRO A 17 2.25 1.02 18.72
C PRO A 17 0.79 0.58 18.80
N ASP A 18 0.56 -0.64 19.29
CA ASP A 18 -0.76 -1.12 19.71
C ASP A 18 -1.19 -0.33 20.96
N GLY A 19 -1.92 0.77 20.76
CA GLY A 19 -2.61 1.50 21.83
C GLY A 19 -1.68 2.07 22.93
N ILE A 20 -1.32 3.35 22.79
CA ILE A 20 -0.73 4.08 23.91
C ILE A 20 -1.79 4.21 25.01
N THR A 21 -1.57 3.51 26.11
CA THR A 21 -2.23 3.75 27.38
C THR A 21 -1.76 5.12 27.90
N GLY A 22 -2.54 6.16 27.63
CA GLY A 22 -2.41 7.44 28.33
C GLY A 22 -2.69 8.67 27.47
N ASP A 23 -3.86 9.26 27.72
CA ASP A 23 -4.20 10.68 27.61
C ASP A 23 -4.09 11.35 26.21
N GLY A 24 -5.25 11.44 25.54
CA GLY A 24 -5.52 12.42 24.46
C GLY A 24 -5.17 11.99 23.03
N ASP A 25 -6.19 11.87 22.18
CA ASP A 25 -6.15 12.01 20.70
C ASP A 25 -5.23 11.11 19.84
N THR A 26 -4.78 9.95 20.32
CA THR A 26 -3.88 9.06 19.55
C THR A 26 -4.55 7.83 18.89
N ASP A 27 -5.83 7.57 19.16
CA ASP A 27 -6.52 6.37 18.66
C ASP A 27 -6.89 6.41 17.17
N GLY A 28 -7.17 7.60 16.60
CA GLY A 28 -7.51 7.73 15.18
C GLY A 28 -6.32 7.51 14.23
N LYS A 29 -5.20 8.17 14.54
CA LYS A 29 -3.98 8.18 13.70
C LYS A 29 -3.29 6.83 13.65
N SER A 30 -3.34 6.04 14.74
CA SER A 30 -2.80 4.68 14.77
C SER A 30 -3.61 3.71 13.90
N SER A 31 -4.95 3.84 13.90
CA SER A 31 -5.84 3.07 13.03
C SER A 31 -5.64 3.42 11.55
N GLN A 32 -5.53 4.70 11.21
CA GLN A 32 -5.26 5.14 9.82
C GLN A 32 -3.86 4.71 9.35
N SER A 33 -2.84 4.79 10.23
CA SER A 33 -1.48 4.30 9.91
C SER A 33 -1.46 2.80 9.62
N ARG A 34 -2.24 2.02 10.38
CA ARG A 34 -2.40 0.58 10.14
C ARG A 34 -3.07 0.32 8.79
N GLN A 35 -4.09 1.10 8.44
CA GLN A 35 -4.80 0.98 7.18
C GLN A 35 -3.88 1.28 5.98
N ILE A 36 -3.06 2.33 6.04
CA ILE A 36 -2.07 2.64 4.98
C ILE A 36 -1.14 1.44 4.74
N VAL A 37 -0.62 0.83 5.80
CA VAL A 37 0.32 -0.30 5.66
C VAL A 37 -0.38 -1.53 5.07
N ILE A 38 -1.64 -1.79 5.45
CA ILE A 38 -2.44 -2.87 4.88
C ILE A 38 -2.66 -2.63 3.38
N THR A 39 -3.17 -1.46 2.98
CA THR A 39 -3.43 -1.13 1.58
C THR A 39 -2.15 -1.21 0.73
N TYR A 40 -1.02 -0.75 1.28
CA TYR A 40 0.27 -0.83 0.60
C TYR A 40 0.79 -2.28 0.45
N ASP A 41 0.59 -3.14 1.45
CA ASP A 41 0.99 -4.56 1.39
C ASP A 41 0.10 -5.37 0.43
N GLU A 42 -1.20 -5.06 0.35
CA GLU A 42 -2.12 -5.60 -0.65
C GLU A 42 -1.68 -5.21 -2.06
N ALA A 43 -1.34 -3.94 -2.29
CA ALA A 43 -0.83 -3.45 -3.58
C ALA A 43 0.48 -4.15 -4.00
N LEU A 44 1.38 -4.43 -3.04
CA LEU A 44 2.59 -5.20 -3.30
C LEU A 44 2.30 -6.64 -3.69
N THR A 45 1.32 -7.27 -3.02
CA THR A 45 0.89 -8.63 -3.33
C THR A 45 0.35 -8.70 -4.76
N ALA A 46 -0.56 -7.79 -5.13
CA ALA A 46 -1.08 -7.70 -6.50
C ALA A 46 0.04 -7.51 -7.54
N ARG A 47 1.03 -6.65 -7.25
CA ARG A 47 2.18 -6.43 -8.14
C ARG A 47 3.04 -7.68 -8.31
N ASP A 48 3.29 -8.41 -7.23
CA ASP A 48 4.13 -9.61 -7.26
C ASP A 48 3.43 -10.75 -8.00
N ASP A 49 2.12 -10.94 -7.80
CA ASP A 49 1.30 -11.88 -8.56
C ASP A 49 1.26 -11.52 -10.06
N ALA A 50 1.07 -10.24 -10.39
CA ALA A 50 1.16 -9.74 -11.76
C ALA A 50 2.53 -10.01 -12.41
N THR A 51 3.60 -9.93 -11.62
CA THR A 51 4.97 -10.21 -12.08
C THR A 51 5.15 -11.69 -12.40
N VAL A 52 4.56 -12.58 -11.60
CA VAL A 52 4.54 -14.02 -11.87
C VAL A 52 3.78 -14.31 -13.17
N ALA A 53 2.55 -13.81 -13.30
CA ALA A 53 1.72 -13.99 -14.51
C ALA A 53 2.43 -13.49 -15.78
N ARG A 54 3.12 -12.34 -15.70
CA ARG A 54 3.94 -11.82 -16.81
C ARG A 54 5.07 -12.78 -17.18
N GLY A 55 5.74 -13.38 -16.19
CA GLY A 55 6.79 -14.36 -16.40
C GLY A 55 6.28 -15.63 -17.09
N GLU A 56 5.10 -16.10 -16.69
CA GLU A 56 4.40 -17.22 -17.33
C GLU A 56 4.02 -16.89 -18.77
N GLY A 57 3.47 -15.70 -19.02
CA GLY A 57 3.12 -15.24 -20.36
C GLY A 57 4.32 -15.15 -21.31
N ILE A 58 5.46 -14.64 -20.83
CA ILE A 58 6.71 -14.64 -21.60
C ILE A 58 7.19 -16.06 -21.91
N THR A 59 7.06 -16.99 -20.95
CA THR A 59 7.44 -18.39 -21.14
C THR A 59 6.55 -19.03 -22.21
N ALA A 60 5.22 -18.90 -22.08
CA ALA A 60 4.26 -19.41 -23.05
C ALA A 60 4.47 -18.81 -24.46
N PHE A 61 4.81 -17.53 -24.54
CA PHE A 61 5.14 -16.88 -25.82
C PHE A 61 6.34 -17.53 -26.50
N ASN A 62 7.41 -17.80 -25.76
CA ASN A 62 8.62 -18.45 -26.28
C ASN A 62 8.41 -19.92 -26.66
N GLU A 63 7.35 -20.55 -26.15
CA GLU A 63 6.93 -21.92 -26.48
C GLU A 63 5.85 -21.96 -27.59
N ASP A 64 5.61 -20.82 -28.26
CA ASP A 64 4.58 -20.65 -29.30
C ASP A 64 3.13 -20.92 -28.84
N ALA A 65 2.89 -20.92 -27.52
CA ALA A 65 1.58 -21.09 -26.90
C ALA A 65 0.84 -19.74 -26.77
N TYR A 66 0.59 -19.07 -27.90
CA TYR A 66 0.17 -17.64 -27.89
C TYR A 66 -1.15 -17.35 -27.18
N ALA A 67 -2.13 -18.25 -27.21
CA ALA A 67 -3.39 -18.04 -26.50
C ALA A 67 -3.16 -17.97 -24.98
N VAL A 68 -2.34 -18.89 -24.44
CA VAL A 68 -1.95 -18.90 -23.03
C VAL A 68 -1.10 -17.67 -22.70
N ALA A 69 -0.22 -17.26 -23.63
CA ALA A 69 0.60 -16.06 -23.45
C ALA A 69 -0.25 -14.79 -23.35
N ILE A 70 -1.29 -14.65 -24.18
CA ILE A 70 -2.22 -13.51 -24.15
C ILE A 70 -2.95 -13.49 -22.81
N ASP A 71 -3.59 -14.59 -22.42
CA ASP A 71 -4.35 -14.67 -21.16
C ASP A 71 -3.48 -14.31 -19.94
N ALA A 72 -2.23 -14.81 -19.91
CA ALA A 72 -1.29 -14.53 -18.82
C ALA A 72 -0.80 -13.06 -18.82
N ILE A 73 -0.60 -12.45 -19.99
CA ILE A 73 -0.22 -11.03 -20.09
C ILE A 73 -1.38 -10.12 -19.73
N GLU A 74 -2.62 -10.46 -20.11
CA GLU A 74 -3.82 -9.73 -19.70
C GLU A 74 -4.04 -9.82 -18.18
N THR A 75 -3.83 -11.00 -17.60
CA THR A 75 -3.84 -11.19 -16.14
C THR A 75 -2.80 -10.32 -15.46
N ALA A 76 -1.56 -10.29 -16.00
CA ALA A 76 -0.51 -9.45 -15.46
C ALA A 76 -0.85 -7.96 -15.55
N LEU A 77 -1.43 -7.50 -16.67
CA LEU A 77 -1.83 -6.11 -16.83
C LEU A 77 -2.86 -5.72 -15.77
N SER A 78 -3.91 -6.51 -15.60
CA SER A 78 -4.94 -6.27 -14.59
C SER A 78 -4.35 -6.20 -13.17
N GLY A 79 -3.42 -7.09 -12.82
CA GLY A 79 -2.79 -7.06 -11.49
C GLY A 79 -1.85 -5.88 -11.28
N TYR A 80 -1.21 -5.34 -12.33
CA TYR A 80 -0.44 -4.09 -12.21
C TYR A 80 -1.34 -2.86 -12.05
N GLU A 81 -2.49 -2.83 -12.73
CA GLU A 81 -3.48 -1.76 -12.56
C GLU A 81 -4.05 -1.76 -11.13
N GLU A 82 -4.39 -2.94 -10.59
CA GLU A 82 -4.83 -3.08 -9.20
C GLU A 82 -3.75 -2.63 -8.20
N ALA A 83 -2.49 -2.98 -8.46
CA ALA A 83 -1.38 -2.51 -7.63
C ALA A 83 -1.19 -0.98 -7.70
N GLU A 84 -1.33 -0.38 -8.88
CA GLU A 84 -1.25 1.08 -9.06
C GLU A 84 -2.33 1.78 -8.24
N ASP A 85 -3.58 1.33 -8.35
CA ASP A 85 -4.71 1.86 -7.59
C ASP A 85 -4.47 1.73 -6.08
N GLY A 86 -4.01 0.57 -5.60
CA GLY A 86 -3.71 0.36 -4.19
C GLY A 86 -2.56 1.25 -3.68
N PHE A 87 -1.51 1.47 -4.48
CA PHE A 87 -0.45 2.41 -4.11
C PHE A 87 -0.94 3.86 -4.07
N ALA A 88 -1.82 4.26 -4.98
CA ALA A 88 -2.42 5.59 -5.00
C ALA A 88 -3.30 5.80 -3.76
N GLU A 89 -4.15 4.83 -3.41
CA GLU A 89 -4.99 4.89 -2.21
C GLU A 89 -4.15 4.99 -0.93
N ALA A 90 -3.09 4.19 -0.81
CA ALA A 90 -2.18 4.26 0.34
C ALA A 90 -1.50 5.65 0.44
N ALA A 91 -1.13 6.25 -0.70
CA ALA A 91 -0.54 7.59 -0.74
C ALA A 91 -1.54 8.69 -0.36
N ASP A 92 -2.79 8.58 -0.81
CA ASP A 92 -3.86 9.53 -0.49
C ASP A 92 -4.20 9.48 1.02
N LEU A 93 -4.33 8.28 1.59
CA LEU A 93 -4.51 8.10 3.04
C LEU A 93 -3.36 8.71 3.84
N ALA A 94 -2.11 8.51 3.40
CA ALA A 94 -0.93 9.09 4.06
C ALA A 94 -0.92 10.62 3.99
N ASN A 95 -1.41 11.20 2.90
CA ASN A 95 -1.52 12.65 2.73
C ASN A 95 -2.62 13.24 3.62
N GLU A 96 -3.73 12.51 3.83
CA GLU A 96 -4.82 12.93 4.71
C GLU A 96 -4.35 13.05 6.17
N ILE A 97 -3.65 12.05 6.71
CA ILE A 97 -3.08 12.10 8.08
C ILE A 97 -2.15 13.31 8.27
N GLN A 98 -1.32 13.62 7.27
CA GLN A 98 -0.42 14.78 7.33
C GLN A 98 -1.18 16.11 7.37
N LYS A 99 -2.26 16.22 6.60
CA LYS A 99 -3.12 17.42 6.60
C LYS A 99 -3.86 17.59 7.93
N GLU A 100 -4.42 16.52 8.48
CA GLU A 100 -5.05 16.54 9.81
C GLU A 100 -4.05 17.02 10.87
N THR A 101 -2.85 16.45 10.88
CA THR A 101 -1.79 16.84 11.84
C THR A 101 -1.39 18.31 11.69
N ALA A 102 -1.34 18.85 10.47
CA ALA A 102 -1.05 20.26 10.24
C ALA A 102 -2.21 21.17 10.72
N ALA A 103 -3.46 20.74 10.57
CA ALA A 103 -4.63 21.47 11.05
C ALA A 103 -4.67 21.55 12.58
N ASP A 104 -4.42 20.42 13.27
CA ASP A 104 -4.38 20.35 14.74
C ASP A 104 -3.35 21.34 15.33
N ILE A 105 -2.16 21.43 14.70
CA ILE A 105 -1.10 22.36 15.11
C ILE A 105 -1.55 23.82 14.90
N CYS A 106 -2.24 24.10 13.80
CA CYS A 106 -2.75 25.45 13.53
C CYS A 106 -3.84 25.87 14.50
N GLU A 107 -4.77 24.96 14.84
CA GLU A 107 -5.85 25.21 15.80
C GLU A 107 -5.28 25.48 17.20
N THR A 108 -4.33 24.65 17.65
CA THR A 108 -3.62 24.85 18.92
C THR A 108 -2.91 26.21 18.97
N ALA A 109 -2.21 26.60 17.89
CA ALA A 109 -1.52 27.89 17.82
C ALA A 109 -2.47 29.10 17.83
N VAL A 110 -3.68 28.96 17.28
CA VAL A 110 -4.72 30.00 17.34
C VAL A 110 -5.27 30.15 18.76
N ASP A 111 -5.53 29.04 19.46
CA ASP A 111 -6.03 29.07 20.84
C ASP A 111 -5.01 29.65 21.84
N GLU A 112 -3.72 29.36 21.66
CA GLU A 112 -2.66 29.89 22.52
C GLU A 112 -2.37 31.39 22.28
N THR A 113 -2.73 31.93 21.11
CA THR A 113 -2.52 33.35 20.75
C THR A 113 -3.73 34.24 20.99
N ALA A 114 -4.83 33.67 21.49
CA ALA A 114 -6.09 34.38 21.76
C ALA A 114 -6.13 35.17 23.10
N PHE A 115 -4.99 35.37 23.78
CA PHE A 115 -4.89 36.09 25.06
C PHE A 115 -4.34 37.52 24.94
#